data_AF-A0A923WWQ3-F1
#
_entry.id   AF-A0A923WWQ3-F1
#
_cell.length_a   1.000
_cell.length_b   1.000
_cell.length_c   1.000
_cell.angle_alpha   90.00
_cell.angle_beta   90.00
_cell.angle_gamma   90.00
#
_symmetry.space_group_name_H-M   'P 1'
#
loop_
_entity.id
_entity.type
_entity.pdbx_description
1 polymer ?
#
loop_
_entity_poly.entity_id
_entity_poly.type
_entity_poly.pdbx_seq_one_letter_code
_entity_poly.pdbx_strand_id
1 'polypeptide(L)'
;MKHFNRKILKNQSGQILVEYILLLLIAVSCAMILTTSLVGRRSDVADSGILIKSWHKIITAIGNDLPDCPNQTNFESANCP
;
A
#
# COMPACT_ATOMS: atom_id res chain seq x y z
N MET A 1 9.69 39.33 -31.48
CA MET A 1 8.67 38.82 -30.53
C MET A 1 7.75 37.86 -31.26
N LYS A 2 7.74 36.57 -30.89
CA LYS A 2 6.88 35.56 -31.52
C LYS A 2 5.47 35.71 -30.94
N HIS A 3 4.50 36.10 -31.76
CA HIS A 3 3.10 36.14 -31.36
C HIS A 3 2.59 34.73 -31.13
N PHE A 4 2.49 34.33 -29.87
CA PHE A 4 1.88 33.07 -29.47
C PHE A 4 0.38 33.14 -29.79
N ASN A 5 -0.05 32.34 -30.75
CA ASN A 5 -1.39 32.40 -31.33
C ASN A 5 -2.41 31.79 -30.35
N ARG A 6 -2.95 32.61 -29.43
CA ARG A 6 -3.89 32.20 -28.35
C ARG A 6 -5.24 31.64 -28.85
N LYS A 7 -5.52 31.61 -30.15
CA LYS A 7 -6.81 31.19 -30.69
C LYS A 7 -7.08 29.68 -30.56
N ILE A 8 -6.04 28.83 -30.47
CA ILE A 8 -6.20 27.37 -30.32
C ILE A 8 -6.63 26.98 -28.89
N LEU A 9 -6.29 27.79 -27.87
CA LEU A 9 -6.56 27.46 -26.46
C LEU A 9 -8.01 27.70 -26.01
N LYS A 10 -8.80 28.50 -26.73
CA LYS A 10 -10.18 28.85 -26.33
C LYS A 10 -11.20 27.75 -26.58
N ASN A 11 -10.94 26.82 -27.50
CA ASN A 11 -11.88 25.76 -27.86
C ASN A 11 -11.52 24.38 -27.25
N GLN A 12 -10.53 24.34 -26.35
CA GLN A 12 -10.05 23.10 -25.72
C GLN A 12 -10.23 23.08 -24.19
N SER A 13 -10.89 24.09 -23.60
CA SER A 13 -11.16 24.14 -22.16
C SER A 13 -11.93 22.92 -21.65
N GLY A 14 -12.89 22.42 -22.45
CA GLY A 14 -13.62 21.18 -22.15
C GLY A 14 -12.73 19.93 -22.19
N GLN A 15 -11.82 19.85 -23.18
CA GLN A 15 -10.89 18.72 -23.31
C GLN A 15 -9.89 18.68 -22.15
N ILE A 16 -9.36 19.84 -21.77
CA ILE A 16 -8.46 19.99 -20.61
C ILE A 16 -9.12 19.50 -19.33
N LEU A 17 -10.39 19.86 -19.10
CA LEU A 17 -11.13 19.43 -17.92
C LEU A 17 -11.29 17.90 -17.88
N VAL A 18 -11.61 17.28 -19.03
CA VAL A 18 -11.74 15.82 -19.14
C VAL A 18 -10.40 15.13 -18.88
N GLU A 19 -9.29 15.68 -19.39
CA GLU A 19 -7.95 15.14 -19.17
C GLU A 19 -7.57 15.13 -17.68
N TYR A 20 -7.83 16.22 -16.95
CA TYR A 20 -7.56 16.28 -15.51
C TYR A 20 -8.42 15.29 -14.72
N ILE A 21 -9.69 15.09 -15.09
CA ILE A 21 -10.56 14.11 -14.45
C ILE A 21 -10.04 12.68 -14.72
N LEU A 22 -9.57 12.41 -15.94
CA LEU A 22 -9.01 11.10 -16.29
C LEU A 22 -7.72 10.82 -15.51
N LEU A 23 -6.82 11.80 -15.42
CA LEU A 23 -5.61 11.71 -14.61
C LEU A 23 -5.92 11.54 -13.12
N LEU A 24 -6.94 12.23 -12.61
CA LEU A 24 -7.39 12.09 -11.23
C LEU A 24 -7.93 10.68 -10.95
N LEU A 25 -8.74 10.12 -11.85
CA LEU A 25 -9.24 8.74 -11.73
C LEU A 25 -8.10 7.72 -11.69
N ILE A 26 -7.11 7.88 -12.57
CA ILE A 26 -5.92 7.02 -12.59
C ILE A 26 -5.18 7.14 -11.25
N ALA A 27 -4.91 8.36 -10.78
CA ALA A 27 -4.22 8.58 -9.52
C ALA A 27 -4.96 7.95 -8.32
N VAL A 28 -6.28 8.12 -8.24
CA VAL A 28 -7.11 7.54 -7.18
C VAL A 28 -7.11 6.01 -7.27
N SER A 29 -7.17 5.43 -8.46
CA SER A 29 -7.12 3.98 -8.64
C SER A 29 -5.78 3.38 -8.19
N CYS A 30 -4.67 4.04 -8.51
CA CYS A 30 -3.35 3.64 -8.04
C CYS A 30 -3.26 3.73 -6.51
N ALA A 31 -3.74 4.83 -5.92
CA ALA A 31 -3.75 4.99 -4.47
C ALA A 31 -4.59 3.89 -3.78
N MET A 32 -5.73 3.51 -4.37
CA MET A 32 -6.57 2.44 -3.84
C MET A 32 -5.85 1.08 -3.86
N ILE A 33 -5.21 0.73 -4.97
CA ILE A 33 -4.43 -0.52 -5.08
C ILE A 33 -3.32 -0.54 -4.04
N LEU A 34 -2.52 0.53 -3.95
CA LEU A 34 -1.43 0.62 -2.98
C LEU A 34 -1.94 0.48 -1.54
N THR A 35 -3.01 1.20 -1.19
CA THR A 35 -3.55 1.17 0.18
C THR A 35 -4.07 -0.22 0.55
N THR A 36 -4.78 -0.89 -0.37
CA THR A 36 -5.29 -2.24 -0.13
C THR A 36 -4.17 -3.28 -0.05
N SER A 37 -3.09 -3.15 -0.81
CA SER A 37 -1.92 -4.04 -0.70
C SER A 37 -1.09 -3.80 0.57
N LEU A 38 -0.99 -2.56 1.04
CA LEU A 38 -0.17 -2.23 2.20
C LEU A 38 -0.87 -2.52 3.52
N VAL A 39 -2.14 -2.11 3.66
CA VAL A 39 -2.88 -2.10 4.93
C VAL A 39 -4.18 -2.93 4.86
N GLY A 40 -4.39 -3.67 3.76
CA GLY A 40 -5.58 -4.50 3.59
C GLY A 40 -5.78 -5.48 4.74
N ARG A 41 -6.89 -5.32 5.47
CA ARG A 41 -7.32 -6.24 6.52
C ARG A 41 -8.25 -7.28 5.89
N ARG A 42 -7.69 -8.42 5.48
CA ARG A 42 -8.46 -9.58 5.03
C ARG A 42 -8.52 -10.61 6.17
N SER A 43 -9.49 -11.50 6.11
CA SER A 43 -9.79 -12.46 7.18
C SER A 43 -8.63 -13.40 7.49
N ASP A 44 -7.75 -13.65 6.51
CA ASP A 44 -6.54 -14.46 6.66
C ASP A 44 -5.28 -13.58 6.77
N VAL A 45 -4.36 -13.97 7.65
CA VAL A 45 -3.04 -13.37 7.80
C VAL A 45 -2.22 -13.55 6.51
N ALA A 46 -2.40 -14.67 5.80
CA ALA A 46 -1.75 -14.93 4.51
C ALA A 46 -2.19 -13.94 3.41
N ASP A 47 -3.41 -13.41 3.50
CA ASP A 47 -3.97 -12.44 2.55
C ASP A 47 -3.94 -10.99 3.05
N SER A 48 -3.43 -10.78 4.27
CA SER A 48 -3.32 -9.45 4.86
C SER A 48 -2.24 -8.60 4.19
N GLY A 49 -2.39 -7.28 4.31
CA GLY A 49 -1.43 -6.32 3.79
C GLY A 49 -0.05 -6.47 4.42
N ILE A 50 0.98 -6.03 3.70
CA ILE A 50 2.40 -6.21 4.07
C ILE A 50 2.68 -5.69 5.49
N LEU A 51 2.17 -4.51 5.85
CA LEU A 51 2.38 -3.92 7.18
C LEU A 51 1.80 -4.81 8.29
N ILE A 52 0.62 -5.38 8.07
CA ILE A 52 -0.07 -6.22 9.05
C ILE A 52 0.68 -7.54 9.22
N LYS A 53 1.14 -8.14 8.12
CA LYS A 53 1.97 -9.36 8.16
C LYS A 53 3.26 -9.14 8.93
N SER A 54 3.96 -8.04 8.65
CA SER A 54 5.19 -7.70 9.37
C SER A 54 4.94 -7.45 10.86
N TRP A 55 3.87 -6.74 11.20
CA TRP A 55 3.50 -6.49 12.59
C TRP A 55 3.12 -7.79 13.33
N HIS A 56 2.34 -8.66 12.68
CA HIS A 56 2.01 -9.97 13.21
C HIS A 56 3.27 -10.80 13.46
N LYS A 57 4.22 -10.81 12.52
CA LYS A 57 5.50 -11.51 12.69
C LYS A 57 6.28 -11.01 13.92
N ILE A 58 6.31 -9.70 14.16
CA ILE A 58 6.97 -9.13 15.35
C ILE A 58 6.26 -9.58 16.62
N ILE A 59 4.94 -9.50 16.67
CA ILE A 59 4.15 -9.95 17.83
C ILE A 59 4.38 -11.44 18.10
N THR A 60 4.35 -12.27 17.06
CA THR A 60 4.62 -13.71 17.17
C THR A 60 6.03 -13.96 17.69
N ALA A 61 7.03 -13.24 17.19
CA ALA A 61 8.40 -13.38 17.66
C ALA A 61 8.55 -13.04 19.15
N ILE A 62 7.93 -11.94 19.60
CA ILE A 62 7.93 -11.54 21.02
C ILE A 62 7.15 -12.55 21.88
N GLY A 63 5.99 -13.00 21.40
CA GLY A 63 5.15 -13.96 22.14
C GLY A 63 5.78 -15.33 22.30
N ASN A 64 6.66 -15.72 21.36
CA ASN A 64 7.39 -16.99 21.39
C ASN A 64 8.76 -16.87 22.08
N ASP A 65 9.15 -15.70 22.58
CA ASP A 65 10.37 -15.49 23.38
C ASP A 65 10.13 -15.97 24.82
N LEU A 66 10.15 -17.29 24.99
CA LEU A 66 9.82 -17.98 26.24
C LEU A 66 11.09 -18.19 27.10
N PRO A 67 11.03 -17.98 28.43
CA PRO A 67 12.19 -18.13 29.32
C PRO A 67 12.69 -19.58 29.42
N ASP A 68 11.82 -20.55 29.16
CA ASP A 68 12.14 -21.99 29.20
C ASP A 68 12.95 -22.46 27.96
N CYS A 69 13.23 -21.55 27.02
CA CYS A 69 13.84 -21.82 25.73
C CYS A 69 15.16 -21.04 25.49
N PRO A 70 16.22 -21.27 26.27
CA PRO A 70 17.45 -20.46 26.21
C PRO A 70 18.25 -20.59 24.91
N ASN A 71 18.04 -21.67 24.14
CA ASN A 71 18.76 -21.94 22.88
C ASN A 71 17.88 -21.75 21.64
N GLN A 72 16.72 -21.11 21.76
CA GLN A 72 15.81 -20.91 20.64
C GLN A 72 16.38 -19.89 19.65
N THR A 73 16.53 -20.30 18.39
CA THR A 73 17.04 -19.44 17.31
C THR A 73 15.95 -19.03 16.30
N ASN A 74 14.74 -19.60 16.41
CA ASN A 74 13.60 -19.29 15.56
C ASN A 74 12.37 -19.02 16.44
N PHE A 75 11.76 -17.85 16.26
CA PHE A 75 10.62 -17.37 17.04
C PHE A 75 9.30 -17.34 16.25
N GLU A 76 9.25 -18.01 15.09
CA GLU A 76 8.02 -18.12 14.28
C GLU A 76 7.01 -19.11 14.88
N SER A 77 7.46 -20.03 15.74
CA SER A 77 6.59 -20.92 16.53
C SER A 77 7.11 -21.08 17.96
N ALA A 78 6.19 -21.26 18.92
CA ALA A 78 6.54 -21.70 20.27
C ALA A 78 6.89 -23.19 20.19
N ASN A 79 8.17 -23.51 20.19
CA ASN A 79 8.63 -24.89 20.18
C ASN A 79 9.75 -25.05 21.21
N CYS A 80 9.34 -25.08 22.47
CA CYS A 80 10.15 -25.61 23.56
C CYS A 80 9.83 -27.10 23.71
N PRO A 81 10.83 -27.95 24.00
CA PRO A 81 10.60 -29.36 24.36
C PRO A 81 9.73 -29.48 25.62
#